data_AF-A0A1F3ZDX2-F1
#
_entry.id   AF-A0A1F3ZDX2-F1
#
_cell.length_a   1.000
_cell.length_b   1.000
_cell.length_c   1.000
_cell.angle_alpha   90.00
_cell.angle_beta   90.00
_cell.angle_gamma   90.00
#
_symmetry.space_group_name_H-M   'P 1'
#
loop_
_entity.id
_entity.type
_entity.pdbx_description
1 polymer ?
#
loop_
_entity_poly.entity_id
_entity_poly.type
_entity_poly.pdbx_seq_one_letter_code
_entity_poly.pdbx_strand_id
1 'polypeptide(L)'
;MPRQFSLQPLHDLANNRVEAATRQLAALKQQWQLQEDKLKQLYAYQAEYRQRLHHTLTQGVDMTRMRDFQVFLHKLDLAIRQQQVEIEHARMRWENGQRAWMEERRKLKTYDVLKTRHQRKEAQREGRIEQREQDEHARKSHALKKPMEE
;
A
#
# COMPACT_ATOMS: atom_id res chain seq x y z
N MET A 1 7.70 8.22 35.99
CA MET A 1 7.40 8.75 34.64
C MET A 1 8.34 8.10 33.65
N PRO A 2 7.81 7.38 32.65
CA PRO A 2 8.62 6.64 31.71
C PRO A 2 9.34 7.62 30.77
N ARG A 3 10.58 7.32 30.41
CA ARG A 3 11.36 8.13 29.47
C ARG A 3 10.77 7.95 28.07
N GLN A 4 10.71 9.05 27.33
CA GLN A 4 10.22 9.04 25.95
C GLN A 4 11.15 8.23 25.04
N PHE A 5 10.58 7.60 24.02
CA PHE A 5 11.34 6.86 23.01
C PHE A 5 12.04 7.84 22.07
N SER A 6 13.38 7.87 22.08
CA SER A 6 14.17 8.85 21.32
C SER A 6 14.01 8.78 19.81
N LEU A 7 13.57 7.64 19.27
CA LEU A 7 13.32 7.45 17.83
C LEU A 7 11.83 7.59 17.48
N GLN A 8 11.00 8.14 18.37
CA GLN A 8 9.58 8.36 18.10
C GLN A 8 9.34 9.17 16.81
N PRO A 9 10.06 10.28 16.53
CA PRO A 9 9.88 11.01 15.27
C PRO A 9 10.19 10.19 14.02
N LEU A 10 11.15 9.27 14.09
CA LEU A 10 11.51 8.38 12.97
C LEU A 10 10.47 7.27 12.78
N HIS A 11 9.89 6.77 13.87
CA HIS A 11 8.75 5.85 13.85
C HIS A 11 7.54 6.50 13.17
N ASP A 12 7.18 7.72 13.58
CA ASP A 12 6.05 8.46 13.01
C ASP A 12 6.27 8.80 11.53
N LEU A 13 7.48 9.21 11.17
CA LEU A 13 7.86 9.44 9.77
C LEU A 13 7.74 8.17 8.93
N ALA A 14 8.20 7.02 9.45
CA ALA A 14 8.07 5.74 8.75
C ALA A 14 6.60 5.33 8.58
N ASN A 15 5.75 5.57 9.60
CA ASN A 15 4.32 5.32 9.52
C ASN A 15 3.67 6.16 8.40
N ASN A 16 3.94 7.47 8.38
CA ASN A 16 3.44 8.39 7.35
C ASN A 16 3.87 7.97 5.94
N ARG A 17 5.11 7.47 5.78
CA ARG A 17 5.61 6.95 4.50
C ARG A 17 4.88 5.69 4.06
N VAL A 18 4.61 4.76 4.97
CA VAL A 18 3.82 3.55 4.67
C VAL A 18 2.40 3.92 4.25
N GLU A 19 1.75 4.87 4.93
CA GLU A 19 0.42 5.35 4.54
C GLU A 19 0.42 6.01 3.16
N ALA A 20 1.40 6.88 2.88
CA ALA A 20 1.54 7.51 1.58
C ALA A 20 1.78 6.47 0.46
N ALA A 21 2.68 5.51 0.69
CA ALA A 21 2.95 4.41 -0.25
C ALA A 21 1.72 3.53 -0.46
N THR A 22 0.89 3.31 0.57
CA THR A 22 -0.35 2.53 0.47
C THR A 22 -1.37 3.25 -0.43
N ARG A 23 -1.55 4.57 -0.26
CA ARG A 23 -2.41 5.39 -1.12
C ARG A 23 -1.92 5.38 -2.57
N GLN A 24 -0.62 5.53 -2.78
CA GLN A 24 -0.01 5.49 -4.11
C GLN A 24 -0.20 4.12 -4.78
N LEU A 25 -0.01 3.02 -4.04
CA LEU A 25 -0.18 1.67 -4.57
C LEU A 25 -1.64 1.41 -4.99
N ALA A 26 -2.61 1.90 -4.23
CA ALA A 26 -4.03 1.84 -4.58
C ALA A 26 -4.32 2.61 -5.88
N ALA A 27 -3.79 3.83 -6.02
CA ALA A 27 -3.93 4.62 -7.25
C ALA A 27 -3.32 3.92 -8.47
N LEU A 28 -2.13 3.33 -8.33
CA LEU A 28 -1.48 2.55 -9.38
C LEU A 28 -2.32 1.32 -9.78
N LYS A 29 -2.93 0.63 -8.81
CA LYS A 29 -3.79 -0.53 -9.09
C LYS A 29 -5.04 -0.12 -9.86
N GLN A 30 -5.67 0.98 -9.46
CA GLN A 30 -6.83 1.54 -10.15
C GLN A 30 -6.48 1.96 -11.59
N GLN A 31 -5.32 2.61 -11.79
CA GLN A 31 -4.84 2.96 -13.12
C GLN A 31 -4.63 1.72 -14.00
N TRP A 32 -4.05 0.65 -13.46
CA TRP A 32 -3.90 -0.61 -14.19
C TRP A 32 -5.26 -1.20 -14.58
N GLN A 33 -6.21 -1.29 -13.65
CA GLN A 33 -7.58 -1.77 -13.96
C GLN A 33 -8.26 -0.94 -15.04
N LEU A 34 -8.11 0.39 -15.01
CA LEU A 34 -8.65 1.26 -16.05
C LEU A 34 -8.08 0.94 -17.44
N GLN A 35 -6.78 0.60 -17.53
CA GLN A 35 -6.18 0.18 -18.81
C GLN A 35 -6.73 -1.17 -19.28
N GLU A 36 -6.99 -2.10 -18.36
CA GLU A 36 -7.61 -3.40 -18.69
C GLU A 36 -9.06 -3.22 -19.18
N ASP A 37 -9.83 -2.35 -18.54
CA ASP A 37 -11.20 -2.07 -18.94
C ASP A 37 -11.27 -1.37 -20.29
N LYS A 38 -10.33 -0.46 -20.58
CA LYS A 38 -10.19 0.14 -21.91
C LYS A 38 -9.88 -0.92 -22.99
N LEU A 39 -9.05 -1.91 -22.68
CA LEU A 39 -8.79 -3.02 -23.61
C LEU A 39 -10.05 -3.84 -23.88
N LYS A 40 -10.84 -4.14 -22.84
CA LYS A 40 -12.14 -4.83 -23.00
C LYS A 40 -13.09 -4.03 -23.90
N GLN A 41 -13.15 -2.71 -23.71
CA GLN A 41 -13.96 -1.82 -24.56
C GLN A 41 -13.50 -1.85 -26.02
N LEU A 42 -12.19 -1.84 -26.28
CA LEU A 42 -11.65 -1.94 -27.65
C LEU A 42 -12.04 -3.26 -28.31
N TYR A 43 -11.98 -4.39 -27.60
CA TYR A 43 -12.41 -5.68 -28.12
C TYR A 43 -13.92 -5.73 -28.39
N ALA A 44 -14.74 -5.23 -27.46
CA ALA A 44 -16.18 -5.16 -27.65
C ALA A 44 -16.53 -4.32 -28.88
N TYR A 45 -15.92 -3.14 -29.00
CA TYR A 45 -16.12 -2.24 -30.13
C TYR A 45 -15.66 -2.87 -31.45
N GLN A 46 -14.53 -3.59 -31.47
CA GLN A 46 -14.08 -4.31 -32.66
C GLN A 46 -15.07 -5.40 -33.08
N ALA A 47 -15.62 -6.16 -32.12
CA ALA A 47 -16.60 -7.21 -32.39
C ALA A 47 -17.89 -6.62 -32.99
N GLU A 48 -18.45 -5.57 -32.37
CA GLU A 48 -19.60 -4.86 -32.90
C GLU A 48 -19.35 -4.29 -34.30
N TYR A 49 -18.15 -3.72 -34.52
CA TYR A 49 -17.78 -3.14 -35.81
C TYR A 49 -17.72 -4.20 -36.91
N ARG A 50 -17.20 -5.40 -36.61
CA ARG A 50 -17.21 -6.55 -37.53
C ARG A 50 -18.63 -7.05 -37.82
N GLN A 51 -19.52 -7.09 -36.82
CA GLN A 51 -20.92 -7.47 -37.03
C GLN A 51 -21.66 -6.49 -37.94
N ARG A 52 -21.47 -5.18 -37.74
CA ARG A 52 -22.02 -4.14 -38.62
C ARG A 52 -21.54 -4.30 -40.07
N LEU A 53 -20.26 -4.61 -40.27
CA LEU A 53 -19.71 -4.90 -41.59
C LEU A 53 -20.41 -6.09 -42.25
N HIS A 54 -20.55 -7.21 -41.54
CA HIS A 54 -21.21 -8.40 -42.07
C HIS A 54 -22.64 -8.10 -42.53
N HIS A 55 -23.42 -7.37 -41.74
CA HIS A 55 -24.78 -6.96 -42.11
C HIS A 55 -24.79 -6.05 -43.35
N THR A 56 -23.87 -5.09 -43.41
CA THR A 56 -23.79 -4.16 -44.55
C THR A 56 -23.42 -4.91 -45.83
N LEU A 57 -22.47 -5.85 -45.78
CA LEU A 57 -22.07 -6.69 -46.92
C LEU A 57 -23.23 -7.50 -47.49
N THR A 58 -24.15 -8.01 -46.66
CA THR A 58 -25.34 -8.74 -47.13
C THR A 58 -26.33 -7.86 -47.91
N GLN A 59 -26.22 -6.54 -47.83
CA GLN A 59 -27.10 -5.58 -48.52
C GLN A 59 -26.52 -5.05 -49.84
N GLY A 60 -25.31 -5.50 -50.24
CA GLY A 60 -24.58 -5.00 -51.40
C GLY A 60 -23.84 -3.70 -51.11
N VAL A 61 -22.50 -3.71 -51.22
CA VAL A 61 -21.63 -2.61 -50.78
C VAL A 61 -20.64 -2.23 -51.86
N ASP A 62 -20.41 -0.93 -52.02
CA ASP A 62 -19.36 -0.37 -52.87
C ASP A 62 -17.95 -0.73 -52.34
N MET A 63 -17.03 -1.06 -53.24
CA MET A 63 -15.64 -1.44 -52.96
C MET A 63 -14.91 -0.38 -52.12
N THR A 64 -15.23 0.90 -52.29
CA THR A 64 -14.66 2.00 -51.51
C THR A 64 -14.96 1.85 -50.02
N ARG A 65 -16.23 1.58 -49.67
CA ARG A 65 -16.64 1.38 -48.27
C ARG A 65 -15.96 0.16 -47.67
N MET A 66 -15.85 -0.94 -48.42
CA MET A 66 -15.15 -2.14 -47.96
C MET A 66 -13.68 -1.85 -47.59
N ARG A 67 -12.99 -1.01 -48.38
CA ARG A 67 -11.63 -0.58 -48.09
C ARG A 67 -11.54 0.24 -46.80
N ASP A 68 -12.43 1.21 -46.62
CA ASP A 68 -12.46 2.04 -45.41
C ASP A 68 -12.66 1.21 -44.15
N PHE A 69 -13.55 0.20 -44.21
CA PHE A 69 -13.76 -0.75 -43.13
C PHE A 69 -12.48 -1.51 -42.76
N GLN A 70 -11.75 -2.03 -43.75
CA GLN A 70 -10.50 -2.76 -43.50
C GLN A 70 -9.43 -1.86 -42.88
N VAL A 71 -9.29 -0.62 -43.37
CA VAL A 71 -8.35 0.36 -42.81
C VAL A 71 -8.69 0.66 -41.36
N PHE A 72 -9.97 0.83 -41.03
CA PHE A 72 -10.38 1.10 -39.65
C PHE A 72 -10.17 -0.11 -38.73
N LEU A 73 -10.48 -1.33 -39.20
CA LEU A 73 -10.18 -2.55 -38.45
C LEU A 73 -8.68 -2.68 -38.15
N HIS A 74 -7.83 -2.36 -39.12
CA HIS A 74 -6.39 -2.34 -38.91
C HIS A 74 -5.96 -1.31 -37.84
N LYS A 75 -6.56 -0.10 -37.85
CA LYS A 75 -6.33 0.91 -36.80
C LYS A 75 -6.76 0.41 -35.41
N LEU A 76 -7.89 -0.30 -35.32
CA LEU A 76 -8.33 -0.91 -34.06
C LEU A 76 -7.36 -2.00 -33.58
N ASP A 77 -6.85 -2.85 -34.47
CA ASP A 77 -5.85 -3.86 -34.13
C ASP A 77 -4.57 -3.22 -33.59
N LEU A 78 -4.11 -2.13 -34.21
CA LEU A 78 -2.96 -1.36 -33.72
C LEU A 78 -3.24 -0.74 -32.34
N ALA A 79 -4.42 -0.16 -32.14
CA ALA A 79 -4.81 0.43 -30.86
C ALA A 79 -4.89 -0.63 -29.74
N ILE A 80 -5.40 -1.83 -30.04
CA ILE A 80 -5.43 -2.97 -29.12
C ILE A 80 -4.01 -3.38 -28.72
N ARG A 81 -3.09 -3.52 -29.68
CA ARG A 81 -1.69 -3.85 -29.39
C ARG A 81 -1.02 -2.78 -28.53
N GLN A 82 -1.24 -1.50 -28.84
CA GLN A 82 -0.73 -0.41 -28.01
C GLN A 82 -1.31 -0.46 -26.59
N GLN A 83 -2.61 -0.71 -26.46
CA GLN A 83 -3.28 -0.80 -25.18
C GLN A 83 -2.75 -1.96 -24.32
N GLN A 84 -2.40 -3.10 -24.93
CA GLN A 84 -1.74 -4.21 -24.23
C GLN A 84 -0.36 -3.81 -23.68
N VAL A 85 0.41 -3.04 -24.44
CA VAL A 85 1.70 -2.49 -23.96
C VAL A 85 1.49 -1.52 -22.79
N GLU A 86 0.47 -0.66 -22.86
CA GLU A 86 0.13 0.25 -21.75
C GLU A 86 -0.27 -0.50 -20.46
N ILE A 87 -1.00 -1.61 -20.60
CA ILE A 87 -1.34 -2.49 -19.47
C ILE A 87 -0.07 -3.04 -18.83
N GLU A 88 0.87 -3.54 -19.63
CA GLU A 88 2.13 -4.08 -19.10
C GLU A 88 2.96 -2.99 -18.40
N HIS A 89 3.01 -1.79 -18.97
CA HIS A 89 3.63 -0.65 -18.29
C HIS A 89 2.94 -0.28 -16.97
N ALA A 90 1.60 -0.29 -16.93
CA ALA A 90 0.85 -0.02 -15.71
C ALA A 90 1.07 -1.10 -14.64
N ARG A 91 1.11 -2.37 -15.06
CA ARG A 91 1.45 -3.50 -14.21
C ARG A 91 2.86 -3.36 -13.62
N MET A 92 3.87 -3.10 -14.45
CA MET A 92 5.24 -2.91 -13.97
C MET A 92 5.35 -1.74 -12.98
N ARG A 93 4.63 -0.63 -13.22
CA ARG A 93 4.56 0.49 -12.25
C ARG A 93 3.95 0.05 -10.92
N TRP A 94 2.88 -0.74 -10.95
CA TRP A 94 2.25 -1.27 -9.74
C TRP A 94 3.17 -2.24 -8.98
N GLU A 95 3.85 -3.17 -9.68
CA GLU A 95 4.82 -4.09 -9.08
C GLU A 95 6.02 -3.35 -8.46
N ASN A 96 6.51 -2.29 -9.12
CA ASN A 96 7.54 -1.40 -8.55
C ASN A 96 7.04 -0.68 -7.29
N GLY A 97 5.81 -0.16 -7.33
CA GLY A 97 5.16 0.45 -6.17
C GLY A 97 5.00 -0.52 -5.01
N GLN A 98 4.67 -1.79 -5.29
CA GLN A 98 4.54 -2.83 -4.27
C GLN A 98 5.87 -3.11 -3.59
N ARG A 99 6.97 -3.19 -4.36
CA ARG A 99 8.33 -3.34 -3.80
C ARG A 99 8.72 -2.18 -2.90
N ALA A 100 8.49 -0.94 -3.36
CA ALA A 100 8.77 0.26 -2.56
C ALA A 100 7.94 0.29 -1.25
N TRP A 101 6.66 -0.05 -1.32
CA TRP A 101 5.79 -0.14 -0.16
C TRP A 101 6.26 -1.20 0.85
N MET A 102 6.71 -2.37 0.37
CA MET A 102 7.26 -3.42 1.23
C MET A 102 8.51 -2.96 1.99
N GLU A 103 9.39 -2.20 1.34
CA GLU A 103 10.58 -1.63 1.99
C GLU A 103 10.22 -0.62 3.08
N GLU A 104 9.29 0.30 2.83
CA GLU A 104 8.83 1.23 3.86
C GLU A 104 8.14 0.50 5.03
N ARG A 105 7.35 -0.54 4.73
CA ARG A 105 6.71 -1.37 5.75
C ARG A 105 7.72 -2.14 6.60
N ARG A 106 8.82 -2.61 5.99
CA ARG A 106 9.94 -3.25 6.70
C ARG A 106 10.65 -2.28 7.63
N LYS A 107 10.86 -1.03 7.21
CA LYS A 107 11.44 0.04 8.05
C LYS A 107 10.54 0.34 9.25
N LEU A 108 9.24 0.52 9.03
CA LEU A 108 8.27 0.75 10.11
C LEU A 108 8.32 -0.39 11.15
N LYS A 109 8.27 -1.65 10.68
CA LYS A 109 8.36 -2.83 11.56
C LYS A 109 9.64 -2.84 12.40
N THR A 110 10.75 -2.35 11.85
CA THR A 110 12.01 -2.23 12.60
C THR A 110 11.87 -1.23 13.74
N TYR A 111 11.27 -0.07 13.49
CA TYR A 111 11.00 0.91 14.54
C TYR A 111 9.98 0.42 15.57
N ASP A 112 8.96 -0.33 15.17
CA ASP A 112 8.00 -0.97 16.09
C ASP A 112 8.72 -1.87 17.10
N VAL A 113 9.63 -2.73 16.62
CA VAL A 113 10.42 -3.63 17.47
C VAL A 113 11.26 -2.83 18.47
N LEU A 114 11.92 -1.75 18.01
CA LEU A 114 12.72 -0.88 18.89
C LEU A 114 11.85 -0.19 19.93
N LYS A 115 10.67 0.30 19.54
CA LYS A 115 9.69 0.94 20.43
C LYS A 115 9.18 -0.02 21.50
N THR A 116 8.80 -1.25 21.11
CA THR A 116 8.39 -2.29 22.07
C THR A 116 9.52 -2.64 23.04
N ARG A 117 10.77 -2.76 22.56
CA ARG A 117 11.92 -3.02 23.42
C ARG A 117 12.18 -1.88 24.41
N HIS A 118 12.04 -0.64 23.96
CA HIS A 118 12.13 0.55 24.82
C HIS A 118 11.06 0.49 25.93
N GLN A 119 9.80 0.33 25.56
CA GLN A 119 8.67 0.24 26.52
C GLN A 119 8.89 -0.85 27.58
N ARG A 120 9.38 -2.04 27.18
CA ARG A 120 9.70 -3.12 28.12
C ARG A 120 10.80 -2.74 29.11
N LYS A 121 11.86 -2.06 28.65
CA LYS A 121 12.94 -1.59 29.53
C LYS A 121 12.45 -0.52 30.51
N GLU A 122 11.58 0.38 30.05
CA GLU A 122 10.98 1.42 30.89
C GLU A 122 10.12 0.81 31.99
N ALA A 123 9.21 -0.12 31.62
CA ALA A 123 8.36 -0.83 32.59
C ALA A 123 9.18 -1.59 33.64
N GLN A 124 10.26 -2.27 33.22
CA GLN A 124 11.17 -2.93 34.17
C GLN A 124 11.88 -1.95 35.10
N ARG A 125 12.26 -0.75 34.62
CA ARG A 125 12.88 0.26 35.47
C ARG A 125 11.87 0.81 36.48
N GLU A 126 10.66 1.11 36.04
CA GLU A 126 9.60 1.63 36.92
C GLU A 126 9.25 0.63 38.01
N GLY A 127 9.05 -0.66 37.67
CA GLY A 127 8.80 -1.69 38.68
C GLY A 127 9.93 -1.84 39.72
N ARG A 128 11.19 -1.65 39.31
CA ARG A 128 12.33 -1.64 40.25
C ARG A 128 12.34 -0.41 41.17
N ILE A 129 11.87 0.74 40.69
CA ILE A 129 11.77 1.97 41.50
C ILE A 129 10.63 1.81 42.50
N GLU A 130 9.45 1.38 42.05
CA GLU A 130 8.28 1.15 42.89
C GLU A 130 8.56 0.13 44.00
N GLN A 131 9.25 -0.98 43.66
CA GLN A 131 9.63 -1.98 44.66
C GLN A 131 10.57 -1.38 45.73
N ARG A 132 11.55 -0.56 45.34
CA ARG A 132 12.47 0.10 46.29
C ARG A 132 11.74 1.07 47.21
N GLU A 133 10.81 1.85 46.67
CA GLU A 133 10.00 2.79 47.45
C GLU A 133 9.13 2.03 48.46
N GLN A 134 8.48 0.94 48.04
CA GLN A 134 7.70 0.07 48.93
C GLN A 134 8.56 -0.51 50.07
N ASP A 135 9.75 -1.03 49.74
CA ASP A 135 10.69 -1.57 50.73
C ASP A 135 11.15 -0.50 51.74
N GLU A 136 11.40 0.74 51.27
CA GLU A 136 11.78 1.85 52.13
C GLU A 136 10.64 2.27 53.07
N HIS A 137 9.41 2.37 52.56
CA HIS A 137 8.22 2.63 53.37
C HIS A 137 7.95 1.53 54.41
N ALA A 138 8.11 0.26 54.02
CA ALA A 138 8.00 -0.88 54.93
C ALA A 138 9.06 -0.81 56.04
N ARG A 139 10.32 -0.48 55.69
CA ARG A 139 11.40 -0.30 56.67
C ARG A 139 11.16 0.86 57.64
N LYS A 140 10.74 2.03 57.12
CA LYS A 140 10.43 3.21 57.96
C LYS A 140 9.26 2.95 58.89
N SER A 141 8.17 2.34 58.39
CA SER A 141 7.02 2.01 59.22
C SER A 141 7.34 0.95 60.29
N HIS A 142 8.19 -0.03 59.97
CA HIS A 142 8.70 -0.99 60.95
C HIS A 142 9.60 -0.32 62.00
N ALA A 143 10.47 0.61 61.61
CA ALA A 143 11.33 1.35 62.55
C ALA A 143 10.51 2.24 63.51
N LEU A 144 9.46 2.90 63.02
CA LEU A 144 8.54 3.71 63.83
C LEU A 144 7.65 2.88 64.77
N LYS A 145 7.38 1.61 64.42
CA LYS A 145 6.67 0.65 65.27
C LYS A 145 7.54 -0.03 66.33
N LYS A 146 8.84 0.29 66.39
CA LYS A 146 9.75 -0.16 67.44
C LYS A 146 9.82 0.95 68.51
N PRO A 147 8.96 0.97 69.55
CA PRO A 147 9.16 1.87 70.67
C PRO A 147 10.34 1.39 71.51
N MET A 148 11.05 2.37 72.05
CA MET A 148 11.90 2.35 73.24
C MET A 148 11.48 1.25 74.25
N GLU A 149 12.09 0.08 74.16
CA GLU A 149 12.18 -0.84 75.29
C GLU A 149 13.56 -0.57 75.94
N GLU A 150 13.58 0.39 76.86
CA GLU A 150 14.57 0.47 77.95
C GLU A 150 13.97 -0.17 79.21
#